data_AF-A0A2I0N354-F1
#
_entry.id   AF-A0A2I0N354-F1
#
_cell.length_a   1.000
_cell.length_b   1.000
_cell.length_c   1.000
_cell.angle_alpha   90.00
_cell.angle_beta   90.00
_cell.angle_gamma   90.00
#
_symmetry.space_group_name_H-M   'P 1'
#
loop_
_entity.id
_entity.type
_entity.pdbx_description
1 polymer ?
#
loop_
_entity_poly.entity_id
_entity_poly.type
_entity_poly.pdbx_seq_one_letter_code
_entity_poly.pdbx_strand_id
1 'polypeptide(L)'
;MTSTQKQQIEIFRGKGESYAAIAETLGISKNTVKSYCRRHNNNSPFAADPMQSTNGVCVNCGEPLIQTTGSKKKRFCSDKCRLDWWAAHPEAGNRKAVYHFVCPVCGTTFTAYGNAQRKYCSRACASSARRACHE
;
A
#
# COMPACT_ATOMS: atom_id res chain seq x y z
N MET A 1 -0.36 4.11 28.43
CA MET A 1 0.79 4.92 27.98
C MET A 1 0.94 6.08 28.93
N THR A 2 2.03 6.13 29.69
CA THR A 2 2.26 7.12 30.74
C THR A 2 2.81 8.43 30.17
N SER A 3 2.72 9.54 30.91
CA SER A 3 3.29 10.84 30.48
C SER A 3 4.79 10.75 30.21
N THR A 4 5.52 10.01 31.05
CA THR A 4 6.95 9.76 30.90
C THR A 4 7.28 9.02 29.61
N GLN A 5 6.52 7.98 29.26
CA GLN A 5 6.73 7.22 28.00
C GLN A 5 6.53 8.11 26.76
N LYS A 6 5.61 9.08 26.83
CA LYS A 6 5.36 10.03 25.73
C LYS A 6 6.56 10.94 25.49
N GLN A 7 7.09 11.55 26.55
CA GLN A 7 8.28 12.41 26.47
C GLN A 7 9.51 11.64 25.97
N GLN A 8 9.70 10.40 26.43
CA GLN A 8 10.82 9.56 25.97
C GLN A 8 10.73 9.24 24.47
N ILE A 9 9.52 8.95 23.95
CA ILE A 9 9.33 8.72 22.51
C ILE A 9 9.69 9.96 21.70
N GLU A 10 9.30 11.16 22.15
CA GLU A 10 9.66 12.42 21.48
C GLU A 10 11.17 12.61 21.41
N ILE A 11 11.87 12.40 22.53
CA ILE A 11 13.33 12.51 22.60
C ILE A 11 14.01 11.50 21.68
N PHE A 12 13.61 10.23 21.72
CA PHE A 12 14.21 9.19 20.87
C PHE A 12 13.93 9.42 19.38
N ARG A 13 12.73 9.90 19.02
CA ARG A 13 12.41 10.26 17.63
C ARG A 13 13.19 11.48 17.15
N GLY A 14 13.42 12.47 18.02
CA GLY A 14 14.31 13.60 17.73
C GLY A 14 15.76 13.18 17.48
N LYS A 15 16.21 12.10 18.12
CA LYS A 15 17.53 11.48 17.91
C LYS A 15 17.60 10.58 16.66
N GLY A 16 16.49 10.35 15.96
CA GLY A 16 16.46 9.51 14.76
C GLY A 16 16.22 8.02 15.01
N GLU A 17 15.88 7.61 16.24
CA GLU A 17 15.69 6.21 16.59
C GLU A 17 14.48 5.57 15.88
N SER A 18 14.63 4.28 15.55
CA SER A 18 13.58 3.50 14.87
C SER A 18 12.45 3.13 15.83
N TYR A 19 11.24 2.89 15.30
CA TYR A 19 10.11 2.46 16.14
C TYR A 19 10.34 1.14 16.88
N ALA A 20 11.21 0.26 16.35
CA ALA A 20 11.56 -1.00 17.00
C ALA A 20 12.49 -0.77 18.19
N ALA A 21 13.54 0.05 18.02
CA ALA A 21 14.48 0.40 19.09
C ALA A 21 13.77 1.12 20.26
N ILE A 22 12.84 2.03 19.96
CA ILE A 22 12.05 2.74 20.97
C ILE A 22 11.11 1.79 21.72
N ALA A 23 10.49 0.84 21.01
CA ALA A 23 9.59 -0.14 21.60
C ALA A 23 10.32 -1.07 22.58
N GLU A 24 11.50 -1.54 22.19
CA GLU A 24 12.38 -2.37 23.02
C GLU A 24 12.88 -1.61 24.26
N THR A 25 13.36 -0.38 24.07
CA THR A 25 13.86 0.47 25.17
C THR A 25 12.78 0.80 26.20
N LEU A 26 11.54 1.02 25.75
CA LEU A 26 10.43 1.43 26.63
C LEU A 26 9.56 0.27 27.11
N GLY A 27 9.83 -0.97 26.65
CA GLY A 27 9.01 -2.14 26.97
C GLY A 27 7.55 -2.02 26.50
N ILE A 28 7.28 -1.28 25.42
CA ILE A 28 5.94 -1.10 24.87
C ILE A 28 5.86 -1.61 23.45
N SER A 29 4.65 -1.94 22.97
CA SER A 29 4.51 -2.47 21.62
C SER A 29 4.93 -1.44 20.55
N LYS A 30 5.60 -1.92 19.50
CA LYS A 30 5.92 -1.13 18.29
C LYS A 30 4.69 -0.44 17.70
N ASN A 31 3.52 -1.08 17.78
CA ASN A 31 2.25 -0.52 17.32
C ASN A 31 1.78 0.65 18.18
N THR A 32 2.05 0.63 19.49
CA THR A 32 1.76 1.73 20.42
C THR A 32 2.63 2.94 20.10
N VAL A 33 3.95 2.74 19.90
CA VAL A 33 4.88 3.81 19.47
C VAL A 33 4.43 4.40 18.13
N LYS A 34 4.13 3.54 17.15
CA LYS A 34 3.66 3.95 15.82
C LYS A 34 2.36 4.75 15.88
N SER A 35 1.39 4.30 16.67
CA SER A 35 0.09 4.98 16.85
C SER A 35 0.22 6.31 17.58
N TYR A 36 1.16 6.42 18.53
CA TYR A 36 1.46 7.69 19.20
C TYR A 36 2.11 8.70 18.25
N CYS A 37 3.21 8.31 17.58
CA CYS A 37 3.94 9.19 16.65
C CYS A 37 3.04 9.68 15.50
N ARG A 38 2.14 8.82 14.97
CA ARG A 38 1.20 9.19 13.91
C ARG A 38 0.17 10.23 14.34
N ARG A 39 -0.26 10.21 15.62
CA ARG A 39 -1.29 11.13 16.14
C ARG A 39 -0.70 12.48 16.58
N HIS A 40 0.53 12.47 17.05
CA HIS A 40 1.20 13.66 17.58
C HIS A 40 2.12 14.37 16.57
N ASN A 41 2.05 13.98 15.29
CA ASN A 41 2.76 14.64 14.18
C ASN A 41 4.27 14.86 14.45
N ASN A 42 4.88 13.92 15.19
CA ASN A 42 6.31 13.87 15.38
C ASN A 42 6.91 13.34 14.08
N ASN A 43 7.00 14.24 13.11
CA ASN A 43 7.66 14.06 11.83
C ASN A 43 9.09 13.66 12.10
N SER A 44 9.33 12.36 12.01
CA SER A 44 10.68 11.94 11.69
C SER A 44 10.93 12.29 10.24
N PRO A 45 12.14 12.78 9.91
CA PRO A 45 12.54 13.04 8.52
C PRO A 45 12.49 11.78 7.63
N PHE A 46 12.25 10.60 8.19
CA PHE A 46 12.22 9.31 7.50
C PHE A 46 10.82 8.76 7.17
N ALA A 47 9.75 9.55 7.33
CA ALA A 47 8.40 9.10 7.03
C ALA A 47 7.58 10.13 6.25
N ALA A 48 8.16 10.67 5.17
CA ALA A 48 7.34 11.10 4.05
C ALA A 48 6.85 9.84 3.33
N ASP A 49 5.76 9.25 3.83
CA ASP A 49 4.92 8.40 2.98
C ASP A 49 4.31 9.38 1.95
N PRO A 50 4.65 9.33 0.65
CA PRO A 50 4.17 10.32 -0.33
C PRO A 50 2.64 10.31 -0.48
N MET A 51 1.98 9.32 0.14
CA MET A 51 0.53 9.10 0.10
C MET A 51 -0.25 9.70 1.28
N GLN A 52 0.40 10.31 2.28
CA GLN A 52 -0.28 10.90 3.44
C GLN A 52 -0.02 12.40 3.57
N SER A 53 -0.69 13.20 2.75
CA SER A 53 -1.47 14.37 3.20
C SER A 53 -1.98 15.11 1.98
N THR A 54 -3.22 14.84 1.58
CA THR A 54 -3.93 15.77 0.70
C THR A 54 -4.70 16.67 1.64
N ASN A 55 -4.18 17.89 1.85
CA ASN A 55 -4.56 18.89 2.84
C ASN A 55 -6.04 19.34 2.73
N GLY A 56 -6.98 18.42 2.95
CA GLY A 56 -8.40 18.70 2.79
C GLY A 56 -8.77 19.17 1.38
N VAL A 57 -8.00 18.81 0.35
CA VAL A 57 -8.26 19.17 -1.05
C VAL A 57 -8.20 17.95 -1.97
N CYS A 58 -8.94 18.00 -3.08
CA CYS A 58 -9.00 16.97 -4.10
C CYS A 58 -7.68 16.92 -4.87
N VAL A 59 -7.10 15.72 -5.02
CA VAL A 59 -5.84 15.56 -5.76
C VAL A 59 -5.99 15.90 -7.25
N ASN A 60 -7.18 15.71 -7.81
CA ASN A 60 -7.41 15.93 -9.23
C ASN A 60 -7.74 17.40 -9.57
N CYS A 61 -8.72 17.99 -8.87
CA CYS A 61 -9.24 19.33 -9.20
C CYS A 61 -8.84 20.42 -8.19
N GLY A 62 -8.22 20.06 -7.06
CA GLY A 62 -7.84 21.02 -6.02
C GLY A 62 -8.98 21.52 -5.11
N GLU A 63 -10.23 21.13 -5.36
CA GLU A 63 -11.37 21.58 -4.55
C GLU A 63 -11.30 21.09 -3.09
N PRO A 64 -11.80 21.89 -2.13
CA PRO A 64 -11.83 21.50 -0.73
C PRO A 64 -12.73 20.28 -0.51
N LEU A 65 -12.20 19.29 0.21
CA LEU A 65 -12.87 18.06 0.58
C LEU A 65 -13.41 18.15 2.00
N ILE A 66 -14.73 17.98 2.11
CA ILE A 66 -15.39 17.78 3.40
C ILE A 66 -15.04 16.39 3.91
N GLN A 67 -14.21 16.34 4.96
CA GLN A 67 -13.84 15.11 5.64
C GLN A 67 -14.89 14.77 6.70
N THR A 68 -15.57 13.64 6.56
CA THR A 68 -16.55 13.19 7.55
C THR A 68 -15.84 12.56 8.75
N THR A 69 -16.10 13.07 9.95
CA THR A 69 -15.60 12.50 11.20
C THR A 69 -16.05 11.05 11.36
N GLY A 70 -15.11 10.13 11.61
CA GLY A 70 -15.39 8.69 11.73
C GLY A 70 -15.27 7.89 10.43
N SER A 71 -15.13 8.55 9.27
CA SER A 71 -14.91 7.88 7.98
C SER A 71 -13.45 7.91 7.55
N LYS A 72 -13.06 7.01 6.62
CA LYS A 72 -11.75 7.09 5.95
C LYS A 72 -11.60 8.44 5.24
N LYS A 73 -10.41 9.03 5.33
CA LYS A 73 -10.11 10.31 4.67
C LYS A 73 -10.34 10.21 3.16
N LYS A 74 -11.13 11.14 2.61
CA LYS A 74 -11.37 11.24 1.17
C LYS A 74 -10.16 11.87 0.48
N ARG A 75 -9.76 11.30 -0.67
CA ARG A 75 -8.71 11.83 -1.56
C ARG A 75 -9.26 12.58 -2.77
N PHE A 76 -10.49 12.28 -3.18
CA PHE A 76 -11.14 12.85 -4.35
C PHE A 76 -12.52 13.41 -3.97
N CYS A 77 -12.95 14.49 -4.62
CA CYS A 77 -14.26 15.09 -4.38
C CYS A 77 -15.40 14.26 -4.99
N SER A 78 -15.10 13.54 -6.07
CA SER A 78 -16.06 12.73 -6.83
C SER A 78 -15.40 11.52 -7.47
N ASP A 79 -16.22 10.55 -7.88
CA ASP A 79 -15.77 9.39 -8.64
C ASP A 79 -15.20 9.77 -10.01
N LYS A 80 -15.73 10.85 -10.62
CA LYS A 80 -15.16 11.43 -11.83
C LYS A 80 -13.70 11.85 -11.60
N CYS A 81 -13.43 12.64 -10.56
CA CYS A 81 -12.08 13.07 -10.22
C CYS A 81 -11.14 11.90 -9.89
N ARG A 82 -11.67 10.83 -9.30
CA ARG A 82 -10.90 9.60 -9.05
C ARG A 82 -10.47 8.95 -10.38
N LEU A 83 -11.41 8.77 -11.30
CA LEU A 83 -11.15 8.13 -12.59
C LEU A 83 -10.21 8.96 -13.46
N ASP A 84 -10.46 10.27 -13.59
CA ASP A 84 -9.63 11.20 -14.36
C ASP A 84 -8.18 11.20 -13.85
N TRP A 85 -8.00 11.20 -12.52
CA TRP A 85 -6.67 11.15 -11.92
C TRP A 85 -5.94 9.84 -12.22
N TRP A 86 -6.63 8.68 -12.12
CA TRP A 86 -6.03 7.38 -12.44
C TRP A 86 -5.75 7.20 -13.93
N ALA A 87 -6.54 7.81 -14.81
CA ALA A 87 -6.27 7.84 -16.24
C ALA A 87 -5.04 8.70 -16.57
N ALA A 88 -4.86 9.83 -15.87
CA ALA A 88 -3.71 10.71 -16.03
C ALA A 88 -2.42 10.18 -15.37
N HIS A 89 -2.53 9.35 -14.33
CA HIS A 89 -1.38 8.80 -13.58
C HIS A 89 -1.35 7.26 -13.62
N PRO A 90 -1.17 6.64 -14.80
CA PRO A 90 -1.06 5.19 -14.92
C PRO A 90 0.14 4.59 -14.17
N GLU A 91 1.18 5.37 -13.90
CA GLU A 91 2.37 5.03 -13.12
C GLU A 91 2.11 4.92 -11.62
N ALA A 92 1.10 5.63 -11.10
CA ALA A 92 0.66 5.47 -9.72
C ALA A 92 -0.06 4.14 -9.49
N GLY A 93 -0.52 3.49 -10.58
CA GLY A 93 -1.07 2.15 -10.56
C GLY A 93 0.05 1.14 -10.28
N ASN A 94 -0.06 0.43 -9.16
CA ASN A 94 0.93 -0.58 -8.78
C ASN A 94 0.84 -1.81 -9.71
N ARG A 95 1.44 -1.72 -10.91
CA ARG A 95 1.52 -2.80 -11.92
C ARG A 95 2.43 -3.96 -11.49
N LYS A 96 2.63 -4.18 -10.18
CA LYS A 96 3.51 -5.21 -9.60
C LYS A 96 2.95 -6.62 -9.68
N ALA A 97 1.76 -6.81 -10.24
CA ALA A 97 1.11 -8.11 -10.34
C ALA A 97 1.13 -8.68 -11.78
N VAL A 98 2.11 -8.33 -12.60
CA VAL A 98 2.33 -8.98 -13.90
C VAL A 98 3.35 -10.10 -13.71
N TYR A 99 2.89 -11.34 -13.85
CA TYR A 99 3.72 -12.54 -13.74
C TYR A 99 4.00 -13.10 -15.13
N HIS A 100 5.24 -13.52 -15.37
CA HIS A 100 5.67 -14.10 -16.64
C HIS A 100 5.78 -15.61 -16.47
N PHE A 101 5.17 -16.37 -17.38
CA PHE A 101 5.13 -17.83 -17.34
C PHE A 101 5.45 -18.42 -18.71
N VAL A 102 5.85 -19.69 -18.72
CA VAL A 102 5.96 -20.50 -19.93
C VAL A 102 4.87 -21.58 -19.85
N CYS A 103 4.06 -21.71 -20.90
CA CYS A 103 3.04 -22.74 -20.95
C CYS A 103 3.70 -24.12 -21.11
N PRO A 104 3.44 -25.11 -20.23
CA PRO A 104 4.04 -26.44 -20.33
C PRO A 104 3.50 -27.27 -21.51
N VAL A 105 2.41 -26.83 -22.14
CA VAL A 105 1.77 -27.56 -23.26
C VAL A 105 2.28 -27.08 -24.62
N CYS A 106 2.37 -25.77 -24.81
CA CYS A 106 2.73 -25.19 -26.11
C CYS A 106 4.08 -24.44 -26.11
N GLY A 107 4.77 -24.38 -24.97
CA GLY A 107 6.07 -23.69 -24.83
C GLY A 107 6.01 -22.16 -24.94
N THR A 108 4.84 -21.57 -25.22
CA THR A 108 4.72 -20.12 -25.41
C THR A 108 4.87 -19.37 -24.10
N THR A 109 5.68 -18.32 -24.10
CA THR A 109 5.77 -17.34 -23.01
C THR A 109 4.51 -16.49 -22.97
N PHE A 110 3.90 -16.34 -21.80
CA PHE A 110 2.72 -15.49 -21.60
C PHE A 110 2.77 -14.75 -20.26
N THR A 111 2.00 -13.66 -20.17
CA THR A 111 1.87 -12.87 -18.94
C THR A 111 0.51 -13.04 -18.31
N ALA A 112 0.44 -13.10 -16.97
CA ALA A 112 -0.82 -13.06 -16.22
C ALA A 112 -0.85 -11.87 -15.27
N TYR A 113 -1.94 -11.10 -15.32
CA TYR A 113 -2.20 -10.03 -14.37
C TYR A 113 -2.92 -10.59 -13.14
N GLY A 114 -2.43 -10.27 -11.93
CA GLY A 114 -3.07 -10.61 -10.66
C GLY A 114 -3.02 -12.08 -10.24
N ASN A 115 -2.66 -13.00 -11.14
CA ASN A 115 -2.65 -14.43 -10.87
C ASN A 115 -1.22 -15.01 -10.91
N ALA A 116 -0.62 -15.19 -9.73
CA ALA A 116 0.71 -15.76 -9.55
C ALA A 116 0.77 -17.28 -9.81
N GLN A 117 -0.37 -17.97 -9.87
CA GLN A 117 -0.46 -19.43 -9.99
C GLN A 117 -0.94 -19.90 -11.36
N ARG A 118 -0.97 -19.01 -12.36
CA ARG A 118 -1.47 -19.37 -13.70
C ARG A 118 -0.46 -20.27 -14.42
N LYS A 119 -0.86 -21.51 -14.72
CA LYS A 119 0.00 -22.52 -15.36
C LYS A 119 -0.09 -22.56 -16.89
N TYR A 120 -1.24 -22.21 -17.46
CA TYR A 120 -1.50 -22.37 -18.90
C TYR A 120 -1.83 -21.02 -19.56
N CYS A 121 -1.35 -20.83 -20.79
CA CYS A 121 -1.64 -19.62 -21.57
C CYS A 121 -3.15 -19.51 -21.87
N SER A 122 -3.79 -20.64 -22.22
CA SER A 122 -5.18 -20.71 -22.65
C SER A 122 -5.96 -21.88 -22.03
N ARG A 123 -7.29 -21.82 -22.13
CA ARG A 123 -8.19 -22.90 -21.69
C ARG A 123 -7.97 -24.18 -22.51
N ALA A 124 -7.58 -24.06 -23.78
CA ALA A 124 -7.24 -25.19 -24.64
C ALA A 124 -6.02 -25.96 -24.09
N CYS A 125 -4.93 -25.25 -23.75
CA CYS A 125 -3.75 -25.86 -23.14
C CYS A 125 -4.10 -26.53 -21.81
N ALA A 126 -4.90 -25.88 -20.96
CA ALA A 126 -5.34 -26.48 -19.69
C ALA A 126 -6.12 -27.78 -19.89
N SER A 127 -6.94 -27.87 -20.96
CA SER A 127 -7.68 -29.10 -21.27
C SER A 127 -6.80 -30.19 -21.87
N SER A 128 -5.83 -29.86 -22.73
CA SER A 128 -4.87 -30.85 -23.26
C SER A 128 -4.02 -31.47 -22.17
N ALA A 129 -3.52 -30.67 -21.22
CA ALA A 129 -2.75 -31.18 -20.08
C ALA A 129 -3.56 -32.15 -19.20
N ARG A 130 -4.88 -31.93 -19.06
CA ARG A 130 -5.75 -32.84 -18.31
C ARG A 130 -5.96 -34.17 -19.02
N ARG A 131 -6.09 -34.18 -20.35
CA ARG A 131 -6.27 -35.40 -21.13
C ARG A 131 -5.04 -36.31 -21.05
N ALA A 132 -3.85 -35.73 -21.08
CA ALA A 132 -2.59 -36.47 -21.02
C ALA A 132 -2.33 -37.22 -19.68
N CYS A 133 -3.10 -36.96 -18.62
CA CYS A 133 -2.97 -37.68 -17.34
C CYS A 133 -3.91 -38.91 -17.22
N HIS A 134 -4.75 -39.16 -18.23
CA HIS A 134 -5.73 -40.25 -18.24
C HIS A 134 -5.35 -41.41 -19.17
N GLU A 135 -4.12 -41.40 -19.69
CA GLU A 135 -3.48 -42.49 -20.45
C GLU A 135 -2.34 -43.09 -19.62
#